data_AF-V6M6J0-F1
#
_entry.id   AF-V6M6J0-F1
#
_cell.length_a   1.000
_cell.length_b   1.000
_cell.length_c   1.000
_cell.angle_alpha   90.00
_cell.angle_beta   90.00
_cell.angle_gamma   90.00
#
_symmetry.space_group_name_H-M   'P 1'
#
loop_
_entity.id
_entity.type
_entity.pdbx_description
1 polymer ?
#
loop_
_entity_poly.entity_id
_entity_poly.type
_entity_poly.pdbx_seq_one_letter_code
_entity_poly.pdbx_strand_id
1 'polypeptide(L)'
;MDISTHASDVIDAETLKVTGPLLLRNEEGARYEIPYGNSPSAMIHVADIADVGVAALIGDGHAGKIYTLTGQEVLTVFDKVRIIGATIGMHIQSNNERLS
;
A
#
# COMPACT_ATOMS: atom_id res chain seq x y z
N MET A 1 -18.96 10.83 -21.09
CA MET A 1 -17.95 11.69 -20.43
C MET A 1 -16.62 11.16 -20.89
N ASP A 2 -16.05 11.82 -21.90
CA ASP A 2 -14.86 11.36 -22.63
C ASP A 2 -13.61 11.80 -21.87
N ILE A 3 -12.75 10.87 -21.47
CA ILE A 3 -11.43 11.18 -20.89
C ILE A 3 -10.37 11.07 -21.99
N SER A 4 -10.46 11.97 -22.96
CA SER A 4 -9.34 12.25 -23.86
C SER A 4 -8.26 13.00 -23.07
N THR A 5 -7.30 12.26 -22.52
CA THR A 5 -6.05 12.85 -22.03
C THR A 5 -5.09 12.99 -23.22
N HIS A 6 -4.86 14.23 -23.65
CA HIS A 6 -3.92 14.57 -24.72
C HIS A 6 -2.47 14.32 -24.27
N ALA A 7 -1.69 13.70 -25.15
CA ALA A 7 -0.31 13.26 -24.94
C ALA A 7 0.74 14.39 -25.10
N SER A 8 0.47 15.58 -24.58
CA SER A 8 1.33 16.76 -24.85
C SER A 8 1.95 17.43 -23.62
N ASP A 9 1.69 16.94 -22.41
CA ASP A 9 2.25 17.56 -21.21
C ASP A 9 3.67 17.04 -20.96
N VAL A 10 4.59 17.81 -21.55
CA VAL A 10 6.03 17.95 -21.33
C VAL A 10 6.51 17.31 -20.02
N ILE A 11 7.36 16.30 -20.18
CA ILE A 11 8.26 15.77 -19.15
C ILE A 11 9.33 16.84 -18.91
N ASP A 12 9.09 17.72 -17.96
CA ASP A 12 10.17 18.34 -17.20
C ASP A 12 10.59 17.33 -16.12
N ALA A 13 11.89 17.15 -15.96
CA ALA A 13 12.47 16.21 -15.01
C ALA A 13 12.17 16.58 -13.54
N GLU A 14 11.56 17.74 -13.28
CA GLU A 14 11.37 18.25 -11.92
C GLU A 14 10.04 17.91 -11.25
N THR A 15 8.96 17.51 -11.93
CA THR A 15 7.73 17.06 -11.23
C THR A 15 6.85 16.17 -12.12
N LEU A 16 7.14 14.88 -12.12
CA LEU A 16 6.20 13.89 -12.64
C LEU A 16 5.16 13.60 -11.55
N LYS A 17 3.96 14.19 -11.63
CA LYS A 17 2.80 13.73 -10.84
C LYS A 17 2.38 12.35 -11.36
N VAL A 18 3.07 11.30 -10.89
CA VAL A 18 2.69 9.92 -11.15
C VAL A 18 1.44 9.60 -10.33
N THR A 19 0.36 9.19 -10.98
CA THR A 19 -0.92 8.78 -10.35
C THR A 19 -0.83 7.43 -9.62
N GLY A 20 0.36 7.01 -9.21
CA GLY A 20 0.66 5.72 -8.60
C GLY A 20 1.99 5.76 -7.84
N PRO A 21 2.31 4.71 -7.06
CA PRO A 21 3.53 4.68 -6.30
C PRO A 21 4.76 4.66 -7.22
N LEU A 22 5.71 5.56 -6.97
CA LEU A 22 6.98 5.59 -7.68
C LEU A 22 8.02 4.78 -6.91
N LEU A 23 8.67 3.83 -7.58
CA LEU A 23 9.80 3.07 -7.07
C LEU A 23 11.05 3.38 -7.90
N LEU A 24 12.03 4.03 -7.28
CA LEU A 24 13.34 4.28 -7.88
C LEU A 24 14.39 3.44 -7.17
N ARG A 25 15.28 2.80 -7.92
CA ARG A 25 16.42 2.06 -7.38
C ARG A 25 17.69 2.54 -8.05
N ASN A 26 18.69 2.87 -7.26
CA ASN A 26 20.03 3.25 -7.70
C ASN A 26 21.11 2.58 -6.83
N GLU A 27 22.38 2.93 -7.05
CA GLU A 27 23.50 2.41 -6.24
C GLU A 27 23.44 2.85 -4.76
N GLU A 28 22.73 3.95 -4.48
CA GLU A 28 22.56 4.52 -3.13
C GLU A 28 21.39 3.88 -2.35
N GLY A 29 20.50 3.12 -3.02
CA GLY A 29 19.38 2.41 -2.39
C GLY A 29 18.09 2.43 -3.19
N ALA A 30 16.96 2.37 -2.49
CA ALA A 30 15.63 2.44 -3.08
C ALA A 30 14.82 3.61 -2.50
N ARG A 31 13.95 4.20 -3.31
CA ARG A 31 13.03 5.27 -2.94
C ARG A 31 11.61 4.89 -3.34
N TYR A 32 10.66 5.10 -2.43
CA TYR A 32 9.24 4.83 -2.59
C TYR A 32 8.41 6.08 -2.30
N GLU A 33 7.66 6.56 -3.28
CA GLU A 33 6.83 7.77 -3.15
C GLU A 33 5.36 7.44 -3.42
N ILE A 34 4.46 7.88 -2.54
CA ILE A 34 3.01 7.67 -2.71
C ILE A 34 2.22 8.84 -2.10
N PRO A 35 1.18 9.35 -2.78
CA PRO A 35 0.25 10.28 -2.14
C PRO A 35 -0.48 9.56 -0.99
N TYR A 36 -0.55 10.20 0.19
CA TYR A 36 -1.25 9.69 1.38
C TYR A 36 -0.66 8.44 2.05
N GLY A 37 0.66 8.22 1.93
CA GLY A 37 1.36 7.10 2.58
C GLY A 37 1.27 7.07 4.11
N ASN A 38 0.82 8.16 4.73
CA ASN A 38 0.56 8.28 6.17
C ASN A 38 -0.82 7.74 6.61
N SER A 39 -1.67 7.29 5.69
CA SER A 39 -3.00 6.79 6.07
C SER A 39 -2.89 5.46 6.83
N PRO A 40 -3.36 5.38 8.08
CA PRO A 40 -3.24 4.18 8.89
C PRO A 40 -4.18 3.07 8.40
N SER A 41 -3.71 1.83 8.40
CA SER A 41 -4.55 0.66 8.07
C SER A 41 -4.09 -0.59 8.83
N ALA A 42 -5.05 -1.35 9.35
CA ALA A 42 -4.80 -2.66 9.93
C ALA A 42 -4.94 -3.76 8.86
N MET A 43 -3.96 -3.82 7.95
CA MET A 43 -3.95 -4.83 6.88
C MET A 43 -3.85 -6.24 7.47
N ILE A 44 -4.78 -7.10 7.08
CA ILE A 44 -4.80 -8.52 7.46
C ILE A 44 -4.09 -9.37 6.40
N HIS A 45 -3.46 -10.46 6.83
CA HIS A 45 -2.90 -11.44 5.90
C HIS A 45 -4.02 -12.24 5.21
N VAL A 46 -3.86 -12.57 3.93
CA VAL A 46 -4.90 -13.26 3.15
C VAL A 46 -5.20 -14.67 3.70
N ALA A 47 -4.19 -15.34 4.28
CA ALA A 47 -4.38 -16.65 4.91
C ALA A 47 -5.34 -16.56 6.12
N ASP A 48 -5.26 -15.49 6.93
CA ASP A 48 -6.13 -15.34 8.10
C ASP A 48 -7.59 -15.11 7.67
N ILE A 49 -7.81 -14.41 6.54
CA ILE A 49 -9.15 -14.29 5.93
C ILE A 49 -9.64 -15.68 5.49
N ALA A 50 -8.78 -16.47 4.84
CA ALA A 50 -9.12 -17.81 4.38
C ALA A 50 -9.46 -18.74 5.55
N ASP A 51 -8.71 -18.68 6.65
CA ASP A 51 -8.95 -19.47 7.85
C ASP A 51 -10.32 -19.16 8.46
N VAL A 52 -10.68 -17.87 8.56
CA VAL A 52 -12.04 -17.46 8.99
C VAL A 52 -13.10 -17.94 8.01
N GLY A 53 -12.84 -17.84 6.70
CA GLY A 53 -13.75 -18.32 5.66
C GLY A 53 -14.01 -19.82 5.77
N VAL A 54 -12.96 -20.62 5.95
CA VAL A 54 -13.07 -22.07 6.15
C VAL A 54 -13.86 -22.38 7.41
N ALA A 55 -13.52 -21.75 8.54
CA ALA A 55 -14.23 -21.93 9.81
C ALA A 55 -15.73 -21.60 9.69
N ALA A 56 -16.07 -20.50 8.99
CA ALA A 56 -17.46 -20.08 8.79
C ALA A 56 -18.24 -21.01 7.84
N LEU A 57 -17.58 -21.66 6.88
CA LEU A 57 -18.22 -22.57 5.94
C LEU A 57 -18.51 -23.95 6.53
N ILE A 58 -17.65 -24.43 7.44
CA ILE A 58 -17.78 -25.78 8.04
C ILE A 58 -18.40 -25.77 9.43
N GLY A 59 -18.33 -24.64 10.13
CA GLY A 59 -18.85 -24.48 11.48
C GLY A 59 -20.31 -24.04 11.51
N ASP A 60 -21.04 -24.45 12.55
CA ASP A 60 -22.38 -23.98 12.81
C ASP A 60 -22.40 -22.56 13.40
N GLY A 61 -23.52 -21.85 13.26
CA GLY A 61 -23.74 -20.56 13.92
C GLY A 61 -23.19 -19.32 13.21
N HIS A 62 -22.54 -19.49 12.05
CA HIS A 62 -22.00 -18.40 11.23
C HIS A 62 -23.00 -17.83 10.20
N ALA A 63 -24.15 -18.49 10.00
CA ALA A 63 -25.16 -18.05 9.04
C ALA A 63 -25.67 -16.62 9.34
N GLY A 64 -25.59 -15.74 8.33
CA GLY A 64 -26.03 -14.34 8.45
C GLY A 64 -25.15 -13.47 9.34
N LYS A 65 -23.99 -13.95 9.80
CA LYS A 65 -23.04 -13.16 10.60
C LYS A 65 -22.14 -12.31 9.71
N ILE A 66 -21.78 -11.15 10.21
CA ILE A 66 -20.83 -10.23 9.59
C ILE A 66 -19.62 -10.13 10.51
N TYR A 67 -18.44 -10.39 9.96
CA TYR A 67 -17.17 -10.30 10.67
C TYR A 67 -16.32 -9.20 10.06
N THR A 68 -15.93 -8.22 10.88
CA THR A 68 -14.88 -7.26 10.51
C THR A 68 -13.54 -7.88 10.86
N LEU A 69 -12.72 -8.14 9.84
CA LEU A 69 -11.40 -8.74 10.00
C LEU A 69 -10.32 -7.68 9.78
N THR A 70 -9.33 -7.64 10.67
CA THR A 70 -8.22 -6.70 10.63
C THR A 70 -6.92 -7.40 11.00
N GLY A 71 -5.79 -6.86 10.56
CA GLY A 71 -4.49 -7.28 11.05
C GLY A 71 -4.26 -6.87 12.51
N GLN A 72 -3.21 -7.42 13.10
CA GLN A 72 -2.81 -7.15 14.49
C GLN A 72 -2.31 -5.72 14.72
N GLU A 73 -1.77 -5.07 13.69
CA GLU A 73 -1.11 -3.78 13.80
C GLU A 73 -1.71 -2.76 12.83
N VAL A 74 -1.94 -1.54 13.31
CA VAL A 74 -2.32 -0.40 12.49
C VAL A 74 -1.04 0.25 11.97
N LEU A 75 -0.79 0.14 10.67
CA LEU A 75 0.44 0.62 10.04
C LEU A 75 0.12 1.59 8.89
N THR A 76 0.94 2.62 8.78
CA THR A 76 0.98 3.46 7.57
C THR A 76 1.70 2.71 6.43
N VAL A 77 1.62 3.21 5.21
CA VAL A 77 2.41 2.64 4.10
C VAL A 77 3.91 2.84 4.36
N PHE A 78 4.31 3.96 4.97
CA PHE A 78 5.71 4.22 5.33
C PHE A 78 6.24 3.24 6.39
N ASP A 79 5.41 2.87 7.38
CA ASP A 79 5.79 1.83 8.33
C ASP A 79 6.03 0.49 7.64
N LYS A 80 5.14 0.11 6.72
CA LYS A 80 5.26 -1.13 5.96
C LYS A 80 6.52 -1.14 5.09
N VAL A 81 6.80 -0.05 4.39
CA VAL A 81 8.02 0.10 3.58
C VAL A 81 9.27 -0.04 4.44
N ARG A 82 9.29 0.59 5.62
CA ARG A 82 10.39 0.46 6.59
C ARG A 82 10.57 -0.98 7.08
N ILE A 83 9.48 -1.66 7.44
CA ILE A 83 9.51 -3.05 7.90
C ILE A 83 10.02 -3.97 6.78
N ILE A 84 9.49 -3.83 5.56
CA ILE A 84 9.92 -4.61 4.41
C ILE A 84 11.40 -4.38 4.13
N GLY A 85 11.84 -3.12 4.08
CA GLY A 85 13.23 -2.74 3.86
C GLY A 85 14.18 -3.37 4.89
N ALA A 86 13.83 -3.30 6.18
CA ALA A 86 14.60 -3.95 7.24
C ALA A 86 14.64 -5.48 7.07
N THR A 87 13.53 -6.09 6.67
CA THR A 87 13.42 -7.55 6.48
C THR A 87 14.29 -8.05 5.33
N ILE A 88 14.38 -7.28 4.24
CA ILE A 88 15.18 -7.65 3.05
C ILE A 88 16.61 -7.10 3.09
N GLY A 89 17.02 -6.42 4.18
CA GLY A 89 18.35 -5.83 4.31
C GLY A 89 18.62 -4.64 3.37
N MET A 90 17.57 -3.93 2.93
CA MET A 90 17.66 -2.80 2.01
C MET A 90 16.99 -1.58 2.62
N HIS A 91 17.74 -0.49 2.78
CA HIS A 91 17.14 0.78 3.20
C HIS A 91 16.29 1.37 2.08
N ILE A 92 15.00 1.63 2.37
CA ILE A 92 14.06 2.25 1.43
C ILE A 92 13.66 3.62 1.99
N GLN A 93 13.99 4.69 1.27
CA GLN A 93 13.57 6.04 1.60
C GLN A 93 12.11 6.24 1.17
N SER A 94 11.29 6.82 2.03
CA SER A 94 9.92 7.21 1.68
C SER A 94 9.62 8.63 2.13
N ASN A 95 9.09 9.47 1.25
CA ASN A 95 8.76 10.88 1.54
C ASN A 95 7.25 11.08 1.75
N ASN A 96 6.91 12.09 2.54
CA ASN A 96 5.53 12.48 2.87
C ASN A 96 5.15 13.80 2.17
N GLU A 97 5.83 14.17 1.09
CA GLU A 97 5.60 15.45 0.45
C GLU A 97 4.25 15.41 -0.26
N ARG A 98 3.30 16.17 0.29
CA ARG A 98 2.06 16.53 -0.39
C ARG A 98 2.44 17.02 -1.78
N LEU A 99 1.98 16.32 -2.81
CA LEU A 99 1.77 16.95 -4.11
C LEU A 99 0.68 18.01 -3.91
N SER A 100 1.09 19.21 -3.50
CA SER A 100 0.22 20.39 -3.44
C SER A 100 -0.26 20.79 -4.83
#